data_AF-J3C969-F1
#
_entry.id   AF-J3C969-F1
#
_cell.length_a   1.000
_cell.length_b   1.000
_cell.length_c   1.000
_cell.angle_alpha   90.00
_cell.angle_beta   90.00
_cell.angle_gamma   90.00
#
_symmetry.space_group_name_H-M   'P 1'
#
loop_
_entity.id
_entity.type
_entity.pdbx_description
1 polymer ?
#
loop_
_entity_poly.entity_id
_entity_poly.type
_entity_poly.pdbx_seq_one_letter_code
_entity_poly.pdbx_strand_id
1 'polypeptide(L)'
;MFRFKKYLSIVVLLFFFSCQSDSEEQDYNTQTVTNASPLTSYLQRVAMVKTVQDNIIDKSSYCTIKLPYTVTVNGASIAVNTTADYQQVLDNINANTTDDDIVTINFPVTMVYYNYIEKLIPDQADFNSLIDYWNLYPDLLSKINGLNINYPITINIYNSYNQEASSVTIANDQAFFNFIKNLNASQYIALSYPISITDYNNQTKSITNNLEFENAIKYVIDNCSENNITTLDFVGTVTNNSWKVSCLYDNYEKSSLYSGYVFVFKSDNSVVATKDGVSVTGQWETNIVNNVRELKVNFSTELLNKLNNDWKLFEFNNSQIRLRYVTASNVTNYLYFGKI
;
A
#
# COMPACT_ATOMS: atom_id res chain seq x y z
N MET A 1 -54.93 -10.25 -58.13
CA MET A 1 -53.85 -11.11 -57.59
C MET A 1 -52.64 -10.26 -57.21
N PHE A 2 -52.51 -10.00 -55.90
CA PHE A 2 -51.30 -9.75 -55.11
C PHE A 2 -50.19 -8.80 -55.63
N ARG A 3 -50.34 -7.52 -55.22
CA ARG A 3 -49.27 -6.52 -55.06
C ARG A 3 -48.34 -6.86 -53.88
N PHE A 4 -47.62 -7.99 -53.94
CA PHE A 4 -46.74 -8.43 -52.84
C PHE A 4 -45.23 -8.36 -53.15
N LYS A 5 -44.84 -7.98 -54.38
CA LYS A 5 -43.41 -7.99 -54.78
C LYS A 5 -42.63 -6.71 -54.47
N LYS A 6 -43.26 -5.62 -54.05
CA LYS A 6 -42.55 -4.35 -53.70
C LYS A 6 -42.29 -4.14 -52.21
N TYR A 7 -42.87 -4.97 -51.33
CA TYR A 7 -42.66 -4.88 -49.89
C TYR A 7 -41.63 -5.89 -49.35
N LEU A 8 -41.22 -6.87 -50.16
CA LEU A 8 -40.22 -7.86 -49.74
C LEU A 8 -38.80 -7.26 -49.63
N SER A 9 -38.53 -6.12 -50.27
CA SER A 9 -37.22 -5.45 -50.20
C SER A 9 -37.04 -4.55 -48.99
N ILE A 10 -38.11 -4.23 -48.24
CA ILE A 10 -38.06 -3.35 -47.06
C ILE A 10 -37.95 -4.15 -45.76
N VAL A 11 -38.32 -5.44 -45.77
CA VAL A 11 -38.23 -6.30 -44.57
C VAL A 11 -36.82 -6.84 -44.34
N VAL A 12 -35.95 -6.85 -45.36
CA VAL A 12 -34.55 -7.30 -45.23
C VAL A 12 -33.62 -6.20 -44.68
N LEU A 13 -34.05 -4.93 -44.68
CA LEU A 13 -33.24 -3.81 -44.19
C LEU A 13 -33.43 -3.51 -42.69
N LEU A 14 -34.36 -4.19 -42.01
CA LEU A 14 -34.73 -3.92 -40.61
C LEU A 14 -34.10 -4.88 -39.58
N PHE A 15 -33.19 -5.77 -40.00
CA PHE A 15 -32.48 -6.69 -39.11
C PHE A 15 -31.09 -6.22 -38.66
N PHE A 16 -30.70 -4.97 -38.94
CA PHE A 16 -29.41 -4.40 -38.50
C PHE A 16 -29.51 -3.42 -37.31
N PHE A 17 -30.67 -3.32 -36.65
CA PHE A 17 -30.78 -2.67 -35.35
C PHE A 17 -30.78 -3.71 -34.22
N SER A 18 -29.72 -4.52 -34.14
CA SER A 18 -29.30 -5.00 -32.84
C SER A 18 -28.58 -3.84 -32.16
N CYS A 19 -29.27 -3.10 -31.29
CA CYS A 19 -28.55 -2.52 -30.17
C CYS A 19 -27.96 -3.71 -29.41
N GLN A 20 -26.70 -4.02 -29.67
CA GLN A 20 -25.89 -4.70 -28.69
C GLN A 20 -26.03 -3.83 -27.43
N SER A 21 -26.69 -4.35 -26.41
CA SER A 21 -26.52 -3.77 -25.09
C SER A 21 -25.05 -3.97 -24.79
N ASP A 22 -24.26 -2.92 -24.91
CA ASP A 22 -22.87 -2.88 -24.46
C ASP A 22 -22.86 -3.03 -22.93
N SER A 23 -23.16 -4.24 -22.46
CA SER A 23 -22.51 -4.73 -21.26
C SER A 23 -21.09 -5.08 -21.71
N GLU A 24 -20.23 -4.05 -21.73
CA GLU A 24 -18.79 -4.27 -21.64
C GLU A 24 -18.53 -4.96 -20.30
N GLU A 25 -18.76 -6.27 -20.22
CA GLU A 25 -17.95 -7.13 -19.36
C GLU A 25 -16.56 -7.12 -20.01
N GLN A 26 -15.78 -6.07 -19.72
CA GLN A 26 -14.36 -6.11 -19.94
C GLN A 26 -13.82 -7.28 -19.13
N ASP A 27 -13.34 -8.31 -19.82
CA ASP A 27 -12.65 -9.43 -19.21
C ASP A 27 -11.31 -8.88 -18.67
N TYR A 28 -11.31 -8.46 -17.41
CA TYR A 28 -10.14 -7.86 -16.77
C TYR A 28 -9.09 -8.95 -16.59
N ASN A 29 -8.00 -8.87 -17.35
CA ASN A 29 -6.87 -9.78 -17.18
C ASN A 29 -6.23 -9.60 -15.80
N THR A 30 -6.60 -10.46 -14.85
CA THR A 30 -6.12 -10.46 -13.46
C THR A 30 -4.62 -10.72 -13.34
N GLN A 31 -3.96 -11.18 -14.41
CA GLN A 31 -2.52 -11.45 -14.43
C GLN A 31 -1.68 -10.25 -14.91
N THR A 32 -2.31 -9.22 -15.45
CA THR A 32 -1.62 -7.98 -15.83
C THR A 32 -1.57 -7.01 -14.65
N VAL A 33 -0.39 -6.47 -14.37
CA VAL A 33 -0.16 -5.46 -13.33
C VAL A 33 0.22 -4.14 -14.00
N THR A 34 -0.38 -3.05 -13.52
CA THR A 34 -0.13 -1.68 -13.98
C THR A 34 0.32 -0.80 -12.82
N ASN A 35 0.85 0.39 -13.08
CA ASN A 35 1.23 1.31 -12.01
C ASN A 35 0.06 1.73 -11.08
N ALA A 36 -1.19 1.55 -11.52
CA ALA A 36 -2.39 1.86 -10.75
C ALA A 36 -2.98 0.66 -10.00
N SER A 37 -2.49 -0.55 -10.26
CA SER A 37 -2.96 -1.77 -9.60
C SER A 37 -2.57 -1.78 -8.11
N PRO A 38 -3.46 -2.18 -7.17
CA PRO A 38 -3.14 -2.34 -5.75
C PRO A 38 -1.92 -3.23 -5.50
N LEU A 39 -1.80 -4.31 -6.28
CA LEU A 39 -0.67 -5.23 -6.22
C LEU A 39 0.68 -4.54 -6.46
N THR A 40 0.75 -3.47 -7.27
CA THR A 40 2.00 -2.72 -7.51
C THR A 40 2.54 -2.10 -6.22
N SER A 41 1.66 -1.50 -5.40
CA SER A 41 2.09 -0.95 -4.11
C SER A 41 2.58 -2.06 -3.18
N TYR A 42 1.95 -3.24 -3.21
CA TYR A 42 2.39 -4.38 -2.41
C TYR A 42 3.74 -4.93 -2.85
N LEU A 43 3.93 -5.16 -4.15
CA LEU A 43 5.19 -5.67 -4.71
C LEU A 43 6.35 -4.71 -4.39
N GLN A 44 6.13 -3.41 -4.53
CA GLN A 44 7.10 -2.40 -4.13
C GLN A 44 7.44 -2.51 -2.64
N ARG A 45 6.43 -2.61 -1.77
CA ARG A 45 6.62 -2.63 -0.32
C ARG A 45 7.23 -3.91 0.22
N VAL A 46 6.97 -5.07 -0.37
CA VAL A 46 7.68 -6.31 -0.05
C VAL A 46 9.18 -6.14 -0.31
N ALA A 47 9.55 -5.37 -1.35
CA ALA A 47 10.93 -5.13 -1.74
C ALA A 47 11.58 -3.90 -1.06
N MET A 48 10.94 -3.23 -0.10
CA MET A 48 11.54 -2.07 0.58
C MET A 48 12.63 -2.46 1.58
N VAL A 49 13.47 -1.51 1.97
CA VAL A 49 14.36 -1.68 3.12
C VAL A 49 13.52 -1.75 4.41
N LYS A 50 13.90 -2.63 5.36
CA LYS A 50 13.31 -2.65 6.71
C LYS A 50 13.82 -1.44 7.48
N THR A 51 12.95 -0.48 7.80
CA THR A 51 13.31 0.81 8.42
C THR A 51 12.74 1.00 9.82
N VAL A 52 12.18 -0.03 10.42
CA VAL A 52 11.46 0.10 11.70
C VAL A 52 12.04 -0.75 12.82
N GLN A 53 13.02 -1.60 12.50
CA GLN A 53 13.58 -2.57 13.45
C GLN A 53 14.50 -1.91 14.47
N ASP A 54 15.10 -0.78 14.12
CA ASP A 54 15.97 0.04 14.97
C ASP A 54 15.28 1.29 15.52
N ASN A 55 13.94 1.36 15.46
CA ASN A 55 13.16 2.46 16.07
C ASN A 55 13.45 2.65 17.57
N ILE A 56 13.90 1.60 18.26
CA ILE A 56 14.35 1.68 19.66
C ILE A 56 15.61 2.53 19.83
N ILE A 57 16.40 2.70 18.76
CA ILE A 57 17.64 3.47 18.71
C ILE A 57 17.38 4.83 18.07
N ASP A 58 16.84 4.86 16.85
CA ASP A 58 16.80 6.06 16.02
C ASP A 58 15.45 6.81 16.09
N LYS A 59 14.41 6.16 16.65
CA LYS A 59 13.05 6.68 16.79
C LYS A 59 12.42 7.12 15.45
N SER A 60 12.82 6.52 14.33
CA SER A 60 12.42 6.93 12.99
C SER A 60 12.02 5.76 12.09
N SER A 61 10.76 5.72 11.67
CA SER A 61 10.29 4.70 10.71
C SER A 61 10.73 4.96 9.25
N TYR A 62 11.39 6.09 8.96
CA TYR A 62 11.72 6.52 7.59
C TYR A 62 13.02 5.89 7.05
N CYS A 63 13.89 5.46 7.95
CA CYS A 63 15.26 5.04 7.66
C CYS A 63 15.74 4.04 8.71
N THR A 64 16.88 3.42 8.47
CA THR A 64 17.59 2.57 9.44
C THR A 64 19.08 2.89 9.39
N ILE A 65 19.81 2.63 10.47
CA ILE A 65 21.26 2.79 10.51
C ILE A 65 21.93 1.57 9.85
N LYS A 66 22.81 1.82 8.89
CA LYS A 66 23.62 0.80 8.22
C LYS A 66 24.57 0.14 9.23
N LEU A 67 24.41 -1.16 9.42
CA LEU A 67 25.30 -1.97 10.27
C LEU A 67 26.71 -2.09 9.65
N PRO A 68 27.78 -2.19 10.47
CA PRO A 68 27.78 -2.07 11.93
C PRO A 68 27.89 -0.61 12.43
N TYR A 69 27.43 -0.34 13.64
CA TYR A 69 27.60 0.95 14.34
C TYR A 69 27.63 0.75 15.86
N THR A 70 27.87 1.80 16.63
CA THR A 70 27.83 1.78 18.09
C THR A 70 26.78 2.75 18.62
N VAL A 71 26.20 2.40 19.77
CA VAL A 71 25.28 3.25 20.53
C VAL A 71 25.71 3.29 21.98
N THR A 72 25.34 4.36 22.67
CA THR A 72 25.49 4.49 24.12
C THR A 72 24.10 4.44 24.73
N VAL A 73 23.82 3.43 25.56
CA VAL A 73 22.55 3.24 26.26
C VAL A 73 22.81 3.33 27.75
N ASN A 74 22.18 4.28 28.43
CA ASN A 74 22.34 4.49 29.89
C ASN A 74 23.82 4.55 30.34
N GLY A 75 24.69 5.13 29.49
CA GLY A 75 26.13 5.25 29.71
C GLY A 75 26.98 4.05 29.29
N ALA A 76 26.38 2.91 28.91
CA ALA A 76 27.06 1.73 28.41
C ALA A 76 27.20 1.78 26.88
N SER A 77 28.41 1.55 26.37
CA SER A 77 28.67 1.44 24.92
C SER A 77 28.32 0.05 24.42
N ILE A 78 27.43 -0.04 23.43
CA ILE A 78 26.96 -1.27 22.80
C ILE A 78 27.37 -1.25 21.32
N ALA A 79 27.99 -2.33 20.85
CA ALA A 79 28.29 -2.53 19.43
C ALA A 79 27.15 -3.28 18.75
N VAL A 80 26.59 -2.69 17.70
CA VAL A 80 25.46 -3.24 16.94
C VAL A 80 25.99 -3.69 15.59
N ASN A 81 26.26 -4.98 15.45
CA ASN A 81 26.84 -5.56 14.24
C ASN A 81 25.80 -6.26 13.38
N THR A 82 24.76 -6.78 14.01
CA THR A 82 23.67 -7.52 13.39
C THR A 82 22.33 -7.09 13.99
N THR A 83 21.23 -7.43 13.33
CA THR A 83 19.88 -7.18 13.89
C THR A 83 19.62 -7.94 15.19
N ALA A 84 20.37 -8.99 15.51
CA ALA A 84 20.26 -9.70 16.78
C ALA A 84 20.77 -8.86 17.97
N ASP A 85 21.66 -7.89 17.72
CA ASP A 85 22.22 -7.02 18.76
C ASP A 85 21.22 -5.96 19.27
N TYR A 86 20.09 -5.76 18.58
CA TYR A 86 19.00 -4.91 19.07
C TYR A 86 18.42 -5.43 20.40
N GLN A 87 18.51 -6.73 20.66
CA GLN A 87 18.12 -7.29 21.96
C GLN A 87 19.01 -6.77 23.09
N GLN A 88 20.32 -6.58 22.85
CA GLN A 88 21.23 -6.05 23.88
C GLN A 88 20.90 -4.59 24.22
N VAL A 89 20.47 -3.80 23.23
CA VAL A 89 19.98 -2.44 23.44
C VAL A 89 18.72 -2.45 24.31
N LEU A 90 17.76 -3.32 23.98
CA LEU A 90 16.53 -3.48 24.75
C LEU A 90 16.78 -3.98 26.18
N ASP A 91 17.71 -4.93 26.36
CA ASP A 91 18.08 -5.46 27.67
C ASP A 91 18.73 -4.40 28.55
N ASN A 92 19.53 -3.49 27.96
CA ASN A 92 20.15 -2.39 28.68
C ASN A 92 19.14 -1.31 29.11
N ILE A 93 18.19 -0.99 28.24
CA ILE A 93 17.02 -0.14 28.56
C ILE A 93 16.25 -0.75 29.73
N ASN A 94 15.89 -2.03 29.63
CA ASN A 94 15.08 -2.69 30.66
C ASN A 94 15.85 -3.10 31.92
N ALA A 95 17.15 -2.81 32.01
CA ALA A 95 17.98 -3.19 33.15
C ALA A 95 17.52 -2.52 34.45
N ASN A 96 16.87 -1.37 34.33
CA ASN A 96 16.22 -0.66 35.41
C ASN A 96 14.86 -0.15 34.91
N THR A 97 13.86 -0.17 35.79
CA THR A 97 12.46 0.17 35.45
C THR A 97 12.06 1.55 35.97
N THR A 98 13.02 2.29 36.55
CA THR A 98 12.77 3.55 37.27
C THR A 98 13.69 4.69 36.84
N ASP A 99 14.63 4.44 35.95
CA ASP A 99 15.47 5.44 35.32
C ASP A 99 14.84 6.00 34.03
N ASP A 100 15.41 7.12 33.58
CA ASP A 100 15.12 7.67 32.27
C ASP A 100 16.06 7.02 31.25
N ASP A 101 15.51 6.26 30.32
CA ASP A 101 16.28 5.60 29.28
C ASP A 101 16.81 6.58 28.23
N ILE A 102 18.14 6.65 28.13
CA ILE A 102 18.83 7.51 27.17
C ILE A 102 19.61 6.64 26.20
N VAL A 103 19.16 6.65 24.95
CA VAL A 103 19.85 6.03 23.81
C VAL A 103 20.48 7.12 22.95
N THR A 104 21.80 7.05 22.77
CA THR A 104 22.59 7.99 21.97
C THR A 104 23.31 7.25 20.85
N ILE A 105 23.17 7.74 19.62
CA ILE A 105 23.89 7.20 18.46
C ILE A 105 25.33 7.73 18.48
N ASN A 106 26.32 6.85 18.33
CA ASN A 106 27.71 7.26 18.19
C ASN A 106 28.02 7.53 16.72
N PHE A 107 28.07 8.81 16.37
CA PHE A 107 28.37 9.28 15.01
C PHE A 107 29.86 9.19 14.66
N PRO A 108 30.23 9.13 13.36
CA PRO A 108 29.35 9.17 12.20
C PRO A 108 28.64 7.83 11.93
N VAL A 109 27.45 7.89 11.34
CA VAL A 109 26.71 6.71 10.86
C VAL A 109 26.21 6.91 9.43
N THR A 110 25.88 5.83 8.73
CA THR A 110 25.20 5.92 7.43
C THR A 110 23.76 5.49 7.59
N MET A 111 22.82 6.36 7.25
CA MET A 111 21.39 6.01 7.19
C MET A 111 21.07 5.36 5.85
N VAL A 112 20.22 4.34 5.87
CA VAL A 112 19.62 3.71 4.70
C VAL A 112 18.13 3.97 4.72
N TYR A 113 17.61 4.59 3.67
CA TYR A 113 16.18 4.90 3.57
C TYR A 113 15.40 3.71 3.05
N TYR A 114 14.07 3.77 3.17
CA TYR A 114 13.15 2.75 2.64
C TYR A 114 13.36 2.40 1.16
N ASN A 115 13.95 3.33 0.40
CA ASN A 115 14.18 3.26 -1.04
C ASN A 115 15.65 2.99 -1.41
N TYR A 116 16.46 2.45 -0.49
CA TYR A 116 17.88 2.11 -0.69
C TYR A 116 18.83 3.31 -0.88
N ILE A 117 18.36 4.55 -0.71
CA ILE A 117 19.27 5.71 -0.67
C ILE A 117 20.06 5.64 0.63
N GLU A 118 21.37 5.80 0.52
CA GLU A 118 22.28 5.91 1.66
C GLU A 118 22.70 7.36 1.88
N LYS A 119 22.76 7.80 3.14
CA LYS A 119 23.23 9.14 3.52
C LYS A 119 24.16 9.04 4.73
N LEU A 120 25.37 9.56 4.60
CA LEU A 120 26.28 9.75 5.72
C LEU A 120 25.74 10.86 6.64
N ILE A 121 25.70 10.58 7.94
CA ILE A 121 25.31 11.50 9.01
C ILE A 121 26.53 11.70 9.93
N PRO A 122 27.20 12.87 9.83
CA PRO A 122 28.40 13.17 10.60
C PRO A 122 28.17 13.33 12.10
N ASP A 123 27.02 13.86 12.51
CA ASP A 123 26.72 14.18 13.91
C ASP A 123 25.21 14.22 14.21
N GLN A 124 24.87 14.49 15.49
CA GLN A 124 23.50 14.56 15.98
C GLN A 124 22.70 15.71 15.37
N ALA A 125 23.32 16.83 15.00
CA ALA A 125 22.61 17.96 14.43
C ALA A 125 22.17 17.65 12.99
N ASP A 126 23.01 16.96 12.21
CA ASP A 126 22.65 16.42 10.90
C ASP A 126 21.53 15.36 11.00
N PHE A 127 21.57 14.51 12.03
CA PHE A 127 20.51 13.54 12.29
C PHE A 127 19.17 14.22 12.60
N ASN A 128 19.16 15.19 13.52
CA ASN A 128 17.95 15.94 13.86
C ASN A 128 17.36 16.65 12.64
N SER A 129 18.22 17.29 11.82
CA SER A 129 17.79 17.93 10.58
C SER A 129 17.16 16.96 9.58
N LEU A 130 17.66 15.71 9.52
CA LEU A 130 17.08 14.65 8.70
C LEU A 130 15.68 14.25 9.22
N ILE A 131 15.52 14.06 10.53
CA ILE A 131 14.24 13.69 11.13
C ILE A 131 13.21 14.81 10.96
N ASP A 132 13.60 16.06 11.22
CA ASP A 132 12.75 17.23 11.02
C ASP A 132 12.29 17.34 9.57
N TYR A 133 13.18 17.11 8.60
CA TYR A 133 12.82 17.07 7.18
C TYR A 133 11.73 16.03 6.89
N TRP A 134 11.88 14.79 7.38
CA TRP A 134 10.88 13.75 7.14
C TRP A 134 9.54 14.03 7.81
N ASN A 135 9.54 14.67 8.98
CA ASN A 135 8.32 15.05 9.70
C ASN A 135 7.51 16.17 8.99
N LEU A 136 8.07 16.82 7.97
CA LEU A 136 7.33 17.76 7.11
C LEU A 136 6.44 17.06 6.07
N TYR A 137 6.68 15.78 5.81
CA TYR A 137 5.98 15.02 4.78
C TYR A 137 4.98 14.04 5.39
N PRO A 138 3.91 13.67 4.65
CA PRO A 138 2.98 12.64 5.12
C PRO A 138 3.70 11.30 5.35
N ASP A 139 3.42 10.67 6.50
CA ASP A 139 3.92 9.35 6.87
C ASP A 139 3.79 8.34 5.72
N LEU A 140 4.92 7.71 5.41
CA LEU A 140 4.97 6.61 4.46
C LEU A 140 4.53 5.31 5.12
N LEU A 141 4.11 4.35 4.29
CA LEU A 141 3.96 2.98 4.75
C LEU A 141 5.32 2.29 4.75
N SER A 142 5.55 1.47 5.76
CA SER A 142 6.78 0.67 5.90
C SER A 142 6.81 -0.52 4.92
N LYS A 143 7.96 -1.20 4.87
CA LYS A 143 8.09 -2.50 4.21
C LYS A 143 7.03 -3.47 4.74
N ILE A 144 6.47 -4.30 3.84
CA ILE A 144 5.68 -5.45 4.27
C ILE A 144 6.65 -6.55 4.68
N ASN A 145 6.67 -6.87 5.97
CA ASN A 145 7.48 -7.91 6.57
C ASN A 145 6.80 -9.28 6.52
N GLY A 146 7.60 -10.32 6.74
CA GLY A 146 7.13 -11.70 6.85
C GLY A 146 6.93 -12.43 5.52
N LEU A 147 7.35 -11.83 4.41
CA LEU A 147 7.42 -12.45 3.10
C LEU A 147 8.69 -11.99 2.39
N ASN A 148 9.53 -12.93 1.97
CA ASN A 148 10.76 -12.67 1.22
C ASN A 148 10.70 -13.38 -0.12
N ILE A 149 11.03 -12.67 -1.20
CA ILE A 149 11.07 -13.26 -2.55
C ILE A 149 12.40 -13.99 -2.72
N ASN A 150 12.36 -15.24 -3.22
CA ASN A 150 13.57 -15.94 -3.62
C ASN A 150 13.91 -15.57 -5.07
N TYR A 151 14.97 -14.80 -5.24
CA TYR A 151 15.46 -14.35 -6.53
C TYR A 151 16.37 -15.39 -7.20
N PRO A 152 16.55 -15.33 -8.54
CA PRO A 152 15.98 -14.35 -9.47
C PRO A 152 14.51 -14.61 -9.84
N ILE A 153 13.80 -13.54 -10.22
CA ILE A 153 12.46 -13.63 -10.83
C ILE A 153 12.48 -12.99 -12.22
N THR A 154 11.58 -13.39 -13.11
CA THR A 154 11.45 -12.79 -14.45
C THR A 154 10.13 -12.03 -14.57
N ILE A 155 10.18 -10.83 -15.14
CA ILE A 155 9.02 -9.98 -15.38
C ILE A 155 8.93 -9.70 -16.88
N ASN A 156 7.79 -10.04 -17.47
CA ASN A 156 7.46 -9.70 -18.85
C ASN A 156 6.85 -8.30 -18.88
N ILE A 157 7.19 -7.51 -19.88
CA ILE A 157 6.83 -6.11 -20.00
C ILE A 157 6.21 -5.90 -21.38
N TYR A 158 5.09 -5.21 -21.44
CA TYR A 158 4.52 -4.66 -22.66
C TYR A 158 4.42 -3.15 -22.52
N ASN A 159 4.98 -2.40 -23.47
CA ASN A 159 4.90 -0.95 -23.50
C ASN A 159 3.92 -0.50 -24.59
N SER A 160 2.78 0.08 -24.18
CA SER A 160 1.72 0.49 -25.11
C SER A 160 2.09 1.69 -25.99
N TYR A 161 3.10 2.49 -25.61
CA TYR A 161 3.52 3.66 -26.37
C TYR A 161 4.23 3.27 -27.67
N ASN A 162 5.14 2.30 -27.61
CA ASN A 162 5.89 1.80 -28.77
C ASN A 162 5.42 0.41 -29.23
N GLN A 163 4.46 -0.20 -28.51
CA GLN A 163 3.89 -1.53 -28.76
C GLN A 163 4.93 -2.66 -28.70
N GLU A 164 5.96 -2.50 -27.87
CA GLU A 164 7.03 -3.49 -27.73
C GLU A 164 6.82 -4.39 -26.51
N ALA A 165 7.09 -5.69 -26.72
CA ALA A 165 7.19 -6.66 -25.65
C ALA A 165 8.67 -6.94 -25.33
N SER A 166 9.01 -6.99 -24.04
CA SER A 166 10.33 -7.34 -23.55
C SER A 166 10.22 -8.10 -22.22
N SER A 167 11.36 -8.51 -21.66
CA SER A 167 11.41 -9.09 -20.32
C SER A 167 12.67 -8.66 -19.59
N VAL A 168 12.63 -8.74 -18.26
CA VAL A 168 13.77 -8.44 -17.39
C VAL A 168 13.88 -9.49 -16.30
N THR A 169 15.12 -9.87 -15.97
CA THR A 169 15.42 -10.69 -14.80
C THR A 169 15.80 -9.79 -13.63
N ILE A 170 15.10 -9.95 -12.52
CA ILE A 170 15.31 -9.20 -11.29
C ILE A 170 16.10 -10.06 -10.31
N ALA A 171 17.23 -9.54 -9.83
CA ALA A 171 18.21 -10.31 -9.06
C ALA A 171 18.10 -10.17 -7.53
N ASN A 172 17.44 -9.12 -7.03
CA ASN A 172 17.30 -8.84 -5.60
C ASN A 172 16.20 -7.81 -5.32
N ASP A 173 15.90 -7.59 -4.04
CA ASP A 173 14.88 -6.63 -3.59
C ASP A 173 15.14 -5.20 -4.10
N GLN A 174 16.38 -4.71 -4.10
CA GLN A 174 16.67 -3.35 -4.56
C GLN A 174 16.35 -3.18 -6.06
N ALA A 175 16.74 -4.16 -6.88
CA ALA A 175 16.39 -4.18 -8.30
C ALA A 175 14.87 -4.24 -8.49
N PHE A 176 14.16 -5.04 -7.68
CA PHE A 176 12.71 -5.18 -7.77
C PHE A 176 11.98 -3.90 -7.36
N PHE A 177 12.36 -3.31 -6.22
CA PHE A 177 11.84 -2.05 -5.73
C PHE A 177 11.98 -0.94 -6.76
N ASN A 178 13.18 -0.80 -7.34
CA ASN A 178 13.44 0.23 -8.34
C ASN A 178 12.67 -0.02 -9.65
N PHE A 179 12.55 -1.28 -10.06
CA PHE A 179 11.75 -1.64 -11.23
C PHE A 179 10.29 -1.23 -11.05
N ILE A 180 9.66 -1.64 -9.94
CA ILE A 180 8.25 -1.32 -9.66
C ILE A 180 8.04 0.18 -9.44
N LYS A 181 8.95 0.86 -8.73
CA LYS A 181 8.89 2.32 -8.50
C LYS A 181 8.87 3.11 -9.81
N ASN A 182 9.60 2.65 -10.82
CA ASN A 182 9.75 3.33 -12.10
C ASN A 182 8.69 2.88 -13.14
N LEU A 183 7.74 2.02 -12.76
CA LEU A 183 6.67 1.58 -13.63
C LEU A 183 5.76 2.77 -13.98
N ASN A 184 5.68 3.08 -15.27
CA ASN A 184 4.86 4.21 -15.76
C ASN A 184 3.54 3.73 -16.38
N ALA A 185 2.67 4.67 -16.75
CA ALA A 185 1.33 4.39 -17.24
C ALA A 185 1.27 3.67 -18.60
N SER A 186 2.35 3.67 -19.39
CA SER A 186 2.40 2.93 -20.66
C SER A 186 2.95 1.51 -20.49
N GLN A 187 3.44 1.15 -19.31
CA GLN A 187 4.03 -0.16 -19.03
C GLN A 187 3.05 -1.08 -18.31
N TYR A 188 2.80 -2.23 -18.93
CA TYR A 188 2.02 -3.33 -18.40
C TYR A 188 2.99 -4.48 -18.11
N ILE A 189 2.90 -5.08 -16.92
CA ILE A 189 3.82 -6.16 -16.55
C ILE A 189 3.07 -7.44 -16.21
N ALA A 190 3.72 -8.57 -16.43
CA ALA A 190 3.28 -9.88 -15.98
C ALA A 190 4.45 -10.60 -15.30
N LEU A 191 4.22 -11.05 -14.07
CA LEU A 191 5.19 -11.85 -13.33
C LEU A 191 5.26 -13.26 -13.95
N SER A 192 6.48 -13.75 -14.19
CA SER A 192 6.67 -15.12 -14.68
C SER A 192 6.60 -16.09 -13.51
N TYR A 193 5.46 -16.75 -13.37
CA TYR A 193 5.20 -17.75 -12.34
C TYR A 193 5.72 -19.15 -12.74
N PRO A 194 6.03 -20.02 -11.77
CA PRO A 194 5.91 -19.79 -10.32
C PRO A 194 7.01 -18.89 -9.75
N ILE A 195 6.68 -18.15 -8.68
CA ILE A 195 7.64 -17.39 -7.87
C ILE A 195 7.77 -18.08 -6.50
N SER A 196 9.01 -18.39 -6.11
CA SER A 196 9.29 -18.91 -4.77
C SER A 196 9.40 -17.77 -3.76
N ILE A 197 8.75 -17.92 -2.62
CA ILE A 197 8.87 -17.02 -1.47
C ILE A 197 9.27 -17.80 -0.22
N THR A 198 9.86 -17.12 0.76
CA THR A 198 10.05 -17.60 2.12
C THR A 198 9.17 -16.78 3.06
N ASP A 199 8.33 -17.43 3.86
CA ASP A 199 7.45 -16.75 4.82
C ASP A 199 8.14 -16.50 6.18
N TYR A 200 7.45 -15.80 7.09
CA TYR A 200 7.94 -15.48 8.43
C TYR A 200 8.17 -16.70 9.34
N ASN A 201 7.69 -17.89 8.95
CA ASN A 201 7.98 -19.16 9.63
C ASN A 201 9.17 -19.88 9.00
N ASN A 202 9.94 -19.19 8.12
CA ASN A 202 11.04 -19.73 7.33
C ASN A 202 10.62 -20.88 6.39
N GLN A 203 9.36 -20.92 5.97
CA GLN A 203 8.86 -21.93 5.03
C GLN A 203 8.87 -21.40 3.62
N THR A 204 9.38 -22.22 2.69
CA THR A 204 9.35 -21.89 1.26
C THR A 204 7.99 -22.25 0.66
N LYS A 205 7.36 -21.30 -0.03
CA LYS A 205 6.09 -21.46 -0.73
C LYS A 205 6.24 -21.08 -2.21
N SER A 206 5.53 -21.81 -3.08
CA SER A 206 5.44 -21.50 -4.50
C SER A 206 4.16 -20.72 -4.77
N ILE A 207 4.28 -19.53 -5.33
CA ILE A 207 3.18 -18.67 -5.75
C ILE A 207 2.97 -18.85 -7.25
N THR A 208 1.74 -19.12 -7.68
CA THR A 208 1.46 -19.50 -9.07
C THR A 208 0.75 -18.43 -9.90
N ASN A 209 0.23 -17.38 -9.27
CA ASN A 209 -0.51 -16.30 -9.93
C ASN A 209 -0.58 -15.03 -9.05
N ASN A 210 -1.07 -13.93 -9.61
CA ASN A 210 -1.22 -12.65 -8.91
C ASN A 210 -2.11 -12.73 -7.66
N LEU A 211 -3.21 -13.50 -7.73
CA LEU A 211 -4.17 -13.62 -6.62
C LEU A 211 -3.53 -14.33 -5.42
N GLU A 212 -2.77 -15.41 -5.65
CA GLU A 212 -2.01 -16.10 -4.61
C GLU A 212 -0.94 -15.20 -3.99
N PHE A 213 -0.24 -14.41 -4.81
CA PHE A 213 0.77 -13.47 -4.30
C PHE A 213 0.10 -12.42 -3.40
N GLU A 214 -0.97 -11.81 -3.90
CA GLU A 214 -1.71 -10.79 -3.15
C GLU A 214 -2.28 -11.36 -1.83
N ASN A 215 -2.82 -12.58 -1.85
CA ASN A 215 -3.33 -13.24 -0.65
C ASN A 215 -2.21 -13.59 0.34
N ALA A 216 -1.04 -14.02 -0.13
CA ALA A 216 0.12 -14.25 0.74
C ALA A 216 0.58 -12.94 1.42
N ILE A 217 0.59 -11.83 0.68
CA ILE A 217 0.91 -10.50 1.21
C ILE A 217 -0.12 -10.05 2.24
N LYS A 218 -1.42 -10.13 1.92
CA LYS A 218 -2.51 -9.81 2.85
C LYS A 218 -2.39 -10.60 4.15
N TYR A 219 -2.11 -11.89 4.04
CA TYR A 219 -1.96 -12.77 5.19
C TYR A 219 -0.84 -12.30 6.13
N VAL A 220 0.32 -11.90 5.59
CA VAL A 220 1.43 -11.44 6.44
C VAL A 220 1.20 -10.05 7.02
N ILE A 221 0.46 -9.16 6.34
CA ILE A 221 0.02 -7.88 6.93
C ILE A 221 -0.84 -8.16 8.18
N ASP A 222 -1.80 -9.08 8.06
CA ASP A 222 -2.76 -9.39 9.13
C ASP A 222 -2.13 -10.20 10.28
N ASN A 223 -1.15 -11.07 10.01
CA ASN A 223 -0.69 -12.09 10.96
C ASN A 223 0.78 -11.95 11.39
N CYS A 224 1.62 -11.19 10.67
CA CYS A 224 3.01 -10.99 11.08
C CYS A 224 3.10 -9.80 12.05
N SER A 225 3.59 -10.03 13.26
CA SER A 225 3.72 -9.00 14.30
C SER A 225 4.66 -7.86 13.89
N GLU A 226 5.67 -8.11 13.05
CA GLU A 226 6.57 -7.08 12.51
C GLU A 226 5.86 -6.03 11.64
N ASN A 227 4.63 -6.28 11.19
CA ASN A 227 3.82 -5.29 10.45
C ASN A 227 2.95 -4.42 11.38
N ASN A 228 2.78 -4.82 12.64
CA ASN A 228 1.82 -4.22 13.59
C ASN A 228 2.54 -3.61 14.81
N ILE A 229 3.56 -2.79 14.55
CA ILE A 229 4.48 -2.26 15.57
C ILE A 229 4.01 -0.96 16.24
N THR A 230 3.00 -0.29 15.69
CA THR A 230 2.49 0.99 16.21
C THR A 230 1.04 0.85 16.62
N THR A 231 0.71 1.20 17.86
CA THR A 231 -0.68 1.32 18.30
C THR A 231 -1.17 2.73 18.01
N LEU A 232 -1.99 2.90 16.98
CA LEU A 232 -2.60 4.18 16.63
C LEU A 232 -4.09 4.18 16.98
N ASP A 233 -4.60 5.32 17.42
CA ASP A 233 -6.03 5.54 17.53
C ASP A 233 -6.62 5.84 16.14
N PHE A 234 -7.32 4.87 15.57
CA PHE A 234 -7.99 5.04 14.29
C PHE A 234 -9.02 6.18 14.29
N VAL A 235 -9.80 6.33 15.36
CA VAL A 235 -10.88 7.35 15.42
C VAL A 235 -10.27 8.74 15.46
N GLY A 236 -9.26 8.96 16.31
CA GLY A 236 -8.49 10.20 16.32
C GLY A 236 -7.81 10.45 14.98
N THR A 237 -7.22 9.43 14.36
CA THR A 237 -6.54 9.57 13.06
C THR A 237 -7.50 10.05 11.97
N VAL A 238 -8.65 9.39 11.82
CA VAL A 238 -9.61 9.71 10.76
C VAL A 238 -10.27 11.08 10.97
N THR A 239 -10.54 11.48 12.22
CA THR A 239 -11.25 12.73 12.54
C THR A 239 -10.36 13.97 12.64
N ASN A 240 -9.07 13.82 12.97
CA ASN A 240 -8.14 14.95 13.10
C ASN A 240 -7.53 15.44 11.78
N ASN A 241 -7.83 14.76 10.67
CA ASN A 241 -7.21 15.02 9.37
C ASN A 241 -8.25 15.21 8.27
N SER A 242 -7.82 15.82 7.18
CA SER A 242 -8.56 15.88 5.91
C SER A 242 -7.96 14.89 4.93
N TRP A 243 -8.83 14.24 4.15
CA TRP A 243 -8.47 13.09 3.35
C TRP A 243 -8.87 13.28 1.88
N LYS A 244 -8.07 12.74 0.97
CA LYS A 244 -8.43 12.53 -0.43
C LYS A 244 -8.48 11.03 -0.72
N VAL A 245 -9.31 10.61 -1.66
CA VAL A 245 -9.23 9.24 -2.20
C VAL A 245 -7.93 9.12 -2.99
N SER A 246 -7.02 8.27 -2.53
CA SER A 246 -5.74 7.98 -3.19
C SER A 246 -5.81 6.73 -4.06
N CYS A 247 -6.72 5.82 -3.74
CA CYS A 247 -7.04 4.65 -4.56
C CYS A 247 -8.53 4.28 -4.38
N LEU A 248 -9.27 4.08 -5.47
CA LEU A 248 -10.46 3.26 -5.49
C LEU A 248 -10.28 2.23 -6.61
N TYR A 249 -10.13 0.96 -6.23
CA TYR A 249 -10.05 -0.14 -7.17
C TYR A 249 -11.25 -1.05 -6.93
N ASP A 250 -12.22 -1.03 -7.84
CA ASP A 250 -13.41 -1.87 -7.79
C ASP A 250 -13.56 -2.58 -9.13
N ASN A 251 -13.05 -3.81 -9.19
CA ASN A 251 -12.67 -4.58 -10.39
C ASN A 251 -11.58 -3.93 -11.26
N TYR A 252 -11.62 -2.60 -11.41
CA TYR A 252 -10.65 -1.78 -12.12
C TYR A 252 -10.44 -0.44 -11.39
N GLU A 253 -9.45 0.33 -11.84
CA GLU A 253 -9.09 1.64 -11.30
C GLU A 253 -10.22 2.67 -11.52
N LYS A 254 -10.70 3.30 -10.43
CA LYS A 254 -11.76 4.33 -10.44
C LYS A 254 -11.41 5.60 -9.64
N SER A 255 -10.18 5.78 -9.16
CA SER A 255 -9.78 6.91 -8.31
C SER A 255 -9.99 8.26 -8.96
N SER A 256 -9.78 8.35 -10.27
CA SER A 256 -9.91 9.61 -11.02
C SER A 256 -11.30 10.25 -10.88
N LEU A 257 -12.34 9.45 -10.66
CA LEU A 257 -13.71 9.92 -10.41
C LEU A 257 -13.82 10.79 -9.14
N TYR A 258 -12.93 10.58 -8.17
CA TYR A 258 -12.92 11.28 -6.88
C TYR A 258 -11.84 12.37 -6.81
N SER A 259 -11.15 12.66 -7.91
CA SER A 259 -10.16 13.73 -7.98
C SER A 259 -10.78 15.08 -7.61
N GLY A 260 -10.09 15.83 -6.74
CA GLY A 260 -10.54 17.12 -6.21
C GLY A 260 -11.48 17.05 -5.00
N TYR A 261 -11.94 15.86 -4.60
CA TYR A 261 -12.71 15.73 -3.35
C TYR A 261 -11.81 15.75 -2.11
N VAL A 262 -12.27 16.48 -1.09
CA VAL A 262 -11.73 16.52 0.26
C VAL A 262 -12.78 15.97 1.22
N PHE A 263 -12.43 14.92 1.96
CA PHE A 263 -13.26 14.25 2.95
C PHE A 263 -12.83 14.65 4.36
N VAL A 264 -13.78 15.12 5.16
CA VAL A 264 -13.57 15.47 6.57
C VAL A 264 -14.55 14.69 7.43
N PHE A 265 -14.02 13.78 8.25
CA PHE A 265 -14.79 12.96 9.18
C PHE A 265 -14.89 13.69 10.52
N LYS A 266 -16.09 13.79 11.08
CA LYS A 266 -16.34 14.50 12.34
C LYS A 266 -16.71 13.53 13.46
N SER A 267 -16.48 13.96 14.69
CA SER A 267 -16.79 13.19 15.91
C SER A 267 -18.28 12.97 16.13
N ASP A 268 -19.17 13.71 15.44
CA ASP A 268 -20.62 13.55 15.46
C ASP A 268 -21.13 12.51 14.44
N ASN A 269 -20.25 11.65 13.91
CA ASN A 269 -20.53 10.66 12.87
C ASN A 269 -20.94 11.24 11.50
N SER A 270 -20.81 12.56 11.28
CA SER A 270 -20.94 13.14 9.94
C SER A 270 -19.62 13.11 9.17
N VAL A 271 -19.69 12.92 7.86
CA VAL A 271 -18.55 13.08 6.94
C VAL A 271 -18.92 14.08 5.86
N VAL A 272 -18.05 15.07 5.62
CA VAL A 272 -18.28 16.10 4.60
C VAL A 272 -17.31 15.87 3.45
N ALA A 273 -17.84 15.62 2.26
CA ALA A 273 -17.08 15.55 1.02
C ALA A 273 -17.24 16.89 0.27
N THR A 274 -16.13 17.60 0.03
CA THR A 274 -16.13 18.91 -0.63
C THR A 274 -15.32 18.86 -1.91
N LYS A 275 -15.86 19.37 -3.01
CA LYS A 275 -15.16 19.55 -4.29
C LYS A 275 -15.59 20.87 -4.92
N ASP A 276 -14.63 21.68 -5.34
CA ASP A 276 -14.85 22.98 -6.00
C ASP A 276 -15.82 23.90 -5.21
N GLY A 277 -15.72 23.88 -3.88
CA GLY A 277 -16.57 24.66 -2.97
C GLY A 277 -17.97 24.10 -2.71
N VAL A 278 -18.36 23.00 -3.37
CA VAL A 278 -19.63 22.31 -3.14
C VAL A 278 -19.42 21.18 -2.14
N SER A 279 -20.20 21.19 -1.05
CA SER A 279 -20.13 20.18 0.01
C SER A 279 -21.35 19.25 -0.01
N VAL A 280 -21.09 17.96 0.16
CA VAL A 280 -22.09 16.92 0.39
C VAL A 280 -21.82 16.32 1.77
N THR A 281 -22.83 16.31 2.62
CA THR A 281 -22.75 15.67 3.94
C THR A 281 -23.32 14.25 3.86
N GLY A 282 -22.52 13.29 4.27
CA GLY A 282 -22.91 11.90 4.51
C GLY A 282 -22.78 11.55 6.00
N GLN A 283 -22.85 10.25 6.28
CA GLN A 283 -22.61 9.68 7.59
C GLN A 283 -21.44 8.69 7.53
N TRP A 284 -20.75 8.51 8.64
CA TRP A 284 -19.74 7.46 8.77
C TRP A 284 -19.83 6.78 10.13
N GLU A 285 -19.46 5.51 10.15
CA GLU A 285 -19.35 4.72 11.38
C GLU A 285 -18.15 3.79 11.30
N THR A 286 -17.59 3.45 12.46
CA THR A 286 -16.57 2.41 12.57
C THR A 286 -16.92 1.47 13.71
N ASN A 287 -16.84 0.18 13.42
CA ASN A 287 -17.16 -0.89 14.35
C ASN A 287 -16.08 -1.97 14.26
N ILE A 288 -15.99 -2.85 15.26
CA ILE A 288 -15.14 -4.03 15.19
C ILE A 288 -16.06 -5.25 15.01
N VAL A 289 -15.86 -5.98 13.92
CA VAL A 289 -16.60 -7.20 13.60
C VAL A 289 -15.59 -8.32 13.43
N ASN A 290 -15.70 -9.39 14.23
CA ASN A 290 -14.76 -10.52 14.21
C ASN A 290 -13.28 -10.10 14.32
N ASN A 291 -12.97 -9.21 15.27
CA ASN A 291 -11.63 -8.63 15.49
C ASN A 291 -11.07 -7.80 14.32
N VAL A 292 -11.87 -7.51 13.29
CA VAL A 292 -11.49 -6.64 12.18
C VAL A 292 -12.26 -5.33 12.31
N ARG A 293 -11.56 -4.21 12.26
CA ARG A 293 -12.20 -2.90 12.22
C ARG A 293 -12.81 -2.66 10.85
N GLU A 294 -14.05 -2.22 10.82
CA GLU A 294 -14.76 -1.78 9.63
C GLU A 294 -14.95 -0.26 9.66
N LEU A 295 -14.93 0.35 8.49
CA LEU A 295 -15.31 1.74 8.26
C LEU A 295 -16.44 1.75 7.22
N LYS A 296 -17.59 2.28 7.59
CA LYS A 296 -18.68 2.50 6.65
C LYS A 296 -18.85 3.98 6.41
N VAL A 297 -19.04 4.35 5.15
CA VAL A 297 -19.50 5.68 4.76
C VAL A 297 -20.84 5.55 4.07
N ASN A 298 -21.69 6.55 4.23
CA ASN A 298 -23.00 6.59 3.61
C ASN A 298 -23.27 7.98 3.04
N PHE A 299 -23.25 8.06 1.72
CA PHE A 299 -23.68 9.23 0.96
C PHE A 299 -24.91 8.90 0.10
N SER A 300 -25.73 9.91 -0.18
CA SER A 300 -26.95 9.78 -0.99
C SER A 300 -26.75 10.14 -2.47
N THR A 301 -25.71 10.90 -2.81
CA THR A 301 -25.43 11.32 -4.20
C THR A 301 -24.93 10.15 -5.04
N GLU A 302 -25.30 10.12 -6.33
CA GLU A 302 -24.98 9.04 -7.27
C GLU A 302 -23.49 8.69 -7.37
N LEU A 303 -22.59 9.67 -7.27
CA LEU A 303 -21.16 9.40 -7.33
C LEU A 303 -20.63 8.87 -5.98
N LEU A 304 -20.86 9.60 -4.90
CA LEU A 304 -20.29 9.26 -3.58
C LEU A 304 -20.92 8.01 -2.97
N ASN A 305 -22.16 7.65 -3.34
CA ASN A 305 -22.79 6.43 -2.84
C ASN A 305 -22.08 5.15 -3.31
N LYS A 306 -21.24 5.22 -4.36
CA LYS A 306 -20.37 4.12 -4.81
C LYS A 306 -19.28 3.79 -3.78
N LEU A 307 -19.02 4.67 -2.82
CA LEU A 307 -18.15 4.40 -1.67
C LEU A 307 -18.88 3.66 -0.54
N ASN A 308 -20.20 3.52 -0.58
CA ASN A 308 -20.99 2.90 0.49
C ASN A 308 -20.78 1.37 0.49
N ASN A 309 -19.82 0.88 1.28
CA ASN A 309 -19.56 -0.54 1.51
C ASN A 309 -19.10 -0.78 2.95
N ASP A 310 -19.09 -2.06 3.34
CA ASP A 310 -18.54 -2.54 4.61
C ASP A 310 -17.01 -2.70 4.50
N TRP A 311 -16.30 -1.57 4.42
CA TRP A 311 -14.87 -1.58 4.19
C TRP A 311 -14.10 -2.07 5.42
N LYS A 312 -13.30 -3.13 5.25
CA LYS A 312 -12.42 -3.65 6.30
C LYS A 312 -11.10 -2.89 6.29
N LEU A 313 -10.75 -2.31 7.42
CA LEU A 313 -9.44 -1.71 7.65
C LEU A 313 -8.40 -2.82 7.76
N PHE A 314 -7.33 -2.71 6.99
CA PHE A 314 -6.20 -3.64 7.08
C PHE A 314 -4.86 -2.93 7.32
N GLU A 315 -4.78 -1.62 7.08
CA GLU A 315 -3.55 -0.86 7.34
C GLU A 315 -3.84 0.63 7.44
N PHE A 316 -3.23 1.33 8.40
CA PHE A 316 -3.25 2.79 8.46
C PHE A 316 -2.07 3.36 9.25
N ASN A 317 -1.76 4.64 8.98
CA ASN A 317 -0.86 5.48 9.77
C ASN A 317 -1.46 6.90 9.87
N ASN A 318 -0.72 7.91 10.34
CA ASN A 318 -1.25 9.27 10.46
C ASN A 318 -1.59 9.95 9.12
N SER A 319 -1.18 9.35 8.00
CA SER A 319 -1.27 9.93 6.67
C SER A 319 -1.94 9.05 5.62
N GLN A 320 -2.22 7.78 5.92
CA GLN A 320 -2.83 6.83 5.00
C GLN A 320 -3.83 5.94 5.73
N ILE A 321 -4.99 5.71 5.13
CA ILE A 321 -5.97 4.71 5.56
C ILE A 321 -6.19 3.78 4.39
N ARG A 322 -5.97 2.47 4.59
CA ARG A 322 -6.18 1.46 3.54
C ARG A 322 -7.24 0.46 3.95
N LEU A 323 -8.26 0.38 3.10
CA LEU A 323 -9.40 -0.47 3.30
C LEU A 323 -9.56 -1.44 2.15
N ARG A 324 -10.17 -2.58 2.45
CA ARG A 324 -10.53 -3.60 1.46
C ARG A 324 -11.94 -4.11 1.68
N TYR A 325 -12.60 -4.50 0.60
CA TYR A 325 -13.89 -5.17 0.63
C TYR A 325 -13.79 -6.43 -0.22
N VAL A 326 -14.15 -7.59 0.36
CA VAL A 326 -14.12 -8.87 -0.37
C VAL A 326 -15.54 -9.22 -0.77
N THR A 327 -15.78 -9.33 -2.07
CA THR A 327 -17.09 -9.68 -2.62
C THR A 327 -17.41 -11.16 -2.39
N ALA A 328 -18.68 -11.54 -2.59
CA ALA A 328 -19.10 -12.94 -2.52
C ALA A 328 -18.36 -13.85 -3.54
N SER A 329 -17.83 -13.27 -4.62
CA SER A 329 -17.07 -13.97 -5.66
C SER A 329 -15.56 -14.00 -5.38
N ASN A 330 -15.12 -13.71 -4.14
CA ASN A 330 -13.72 -13.63 -3.71
C ASN A 330 -12.87 -12.58 -4.47
N VAL A 331 -13.49 -11.58 -5.08
CA VAL A 331 -12.79 -10.43 -5.65
C VAL A 331 -12.54 -9.42 -4.52
N THR A 332 -11.32 -8.89 -4.43
CA THR A 332 -10.99 -7.84 -3.46
C THR A 332 -11.03 -6.47 -4.13
N ASN A 333 -11.88 -5.59 -3.60
CA ASN A 333 -11.92 -4.18 -3.91
C ASN A 333 -11.16 -3.37 -2.86
N TYR A 334 -10.67 -2.20 -3.22
CA TYR A 334 -9.83 -1.36 -2.37
C TYR A 334 -10.29 0.09 -2.35
N LEU A 335 -10.26 0.68 -1.17
CA LEU A 335 -10.47 2.11 -0.97
C LEU A 335 -9.37 2.64 -0.04
N TYR A 336 -8.51 3.50 -0.57
CA TYR A 336 -7.44 4.14 0.17
C TYR A 336 -7.68 5.63 0.26
N PHE A 337 -7.43 6.17 1.45
CA PHE A 337 -7.37 7.60 1.69
C PHE A 337 -5.93 8.01 1.97
N GLY A 338 -5.53 9.16 1.41
CA GLY A 338 -4.30 9.86 1.76
C GLY A 338 -4.61 11.19 2.43
N LYS A 339 -3.84 11.55 3.45
CA LYS A 339 -3.91 12.87 4.08
C LYS A 339 -3.55 13.96 3.06
N ILE A 340 -4.21 15.10 3.20
CA ILE A 340 -3.98 16.31 2.39
C ILE A 340 -2.95 17.21 3.07
#